data_AF-A0A6M3LJ19-F1
#
_entry.id   AF-A0A6M3LJ19-F1
#
_cell.length_a   1.000
_cell.length_b   1.000
_cell.length_c   1.000
_cell.angle_alpha   90.00
_cell.angle_beta   90.00
_cell.angle_gamma   90.00
#
_symmetry.space_group_name_H-M   'P 1'
#
loop_
_entity.id
_entity.type
_entity.pdbx_description
1 polymer ?
#
loop_
_entity_poly.entity_id
_entity_poly.type
_entity_poly.pdbx_seq_one_letter_code
_entity_poly.pdbx_strand_id
1 'polypeptide(L)' 'MIECQCFDCKGMGGYTDIVCDDGTGPFEPCGICNGTGELTIFKWIKFKILLWWYK' A
#
# COMPACT_ATOMS: atom_id res chain seq x y z
N MET A 1 6.74 -2.20 -17.88
CA MET A 1 5.49 -2.67 -17.23
C MET A 1 4.83 -1.45 -16.62
N ILE A 2 3.51 -1.28 -16.71
CA ILE A 2 2.86 -0.12 -16.06
C ILE A 2 2.65 -0.50 -14.59
N GLU A 3 3.48 0.05 -13.72
CA GLU A 3 3.35 -0.06 -12.26
C GLU A 3 2.49 1.09 -11.76
N CYS A 4 1.36 0.75 -11.13
CA CYS A 4 0.50 1.75 -10.49
C CYS A 4 0.90 1.89 -9.03
N GLN A 5 0.94 3.12 -8.52
CA GLN A 5 1.17 3.35 -7.09
C GLN A 5 0.09 2.63 -6.28
N CYS A 6 0.51 1.96 -5.21
CA CYS A 6 -0.41 1.38 -4.25
C CYS A 6 -1.30 2.48 -3.68
N PHE A 7 -2.62 2.34 -3.76
CA PHE A 7 -3.56 3.38 -3.30
C PHE A 7 -3.55 3.58 -1.79
N ASP A 8 -3.12 2.56 -1.05
CA ASP A 8 -3.10 2.51 0.41
C ASP A 8 -1.88 3.27 0.93
N CYS A 9 -0.68 2.79 0.63
CA CYS A 9 0.57 3.46 1.03
C CYS A 9 1.04 4.55 0.06
N LYS A 10 0.24 4.88 -0.96
CA LYS A 10 0.53 5.94 -1.95
C LYS A 10 1.92 5.86 -2.60
N GLY A 11 2.44 4.65 -2.81
CA GLY A 11 3.78 4.47 -3.37
C GLY A 11 4.91 4.31 -2.35
N MET A 12 4.66 4.49 -1.05
CA MET A 12 5.72 4.46 -0.02
C MET A 12 6.17 3.04 0.34
N GLY A 13 5.37 2.02 0.03
CA GLY A 13 5.64 0.63 0.40
C GLY A 13 5.25 0.28 1.83
N GLY A 14 4.93 1.25 2.68
CA GLY A 14 4.55 1.03 4.07
C GLY A 14 4.29 2.33 4.79
N TYR A 15 4.22 2.24 6.11
CA TYR A 15 3.99 3.35 7.02
C TYR A 15 5.04 3.29 8.12
N THR A 16 5.54 4.44 8.54
CA THR A 16 6.37 4.52 9.74
C THR A 16 5.45 4.92 10.88
N ASP A 17 5.27 4.04 11.86
CA ASP A 17 4.57 4.39 13.08
C ASP A 17 5.49 5.26 13.93
N ILE A 18 5.01 6.45 14.29
CA ILE A 18 5.77 7.37 15.17
C ILE A 18 5.55 6.89 16.60
N VAL A 19 6.54 6.19 17.14
CA VAL A 19 6.49 5.62 18.50
C VAL A 19 7.26 6.47 19.51
N CYS A 20 8.26 7.22 19.05
CA CYS A 20 9.08 8.10 19.87
C CYS A 20 8.82 9.58 19.54
N ASP A 21 8.96 10.45 20.54
CA ASP A 21 8.81 11.92 20.40
C ASP A 21 9.85 12.56 19.47
N ASP A 22 10.87 11.80 19.06
CA ASP A 22 11.91 12.21 18.10
C ASP A 22 11.47 12.00 16.63
N GLY A 23 10.24 11.55 16.40
CA GLY A 23 9.70 11.29 15.06
C GLY A 23 10.17 9.98 14.45
N THR A 24 10.85 9.13 15.23
CA THR A 24 11.29 7.81 14.78
C THR A 24 10.34 6.70 15.26
N GLY A 25 10.32 5.62 14.49
CA GLY A 25 9.66 4.38 14.89
C GLY A 25 9.72 3.32 13.80
N PRO A 26 9.12 2.14 14.04
CA PRO A 26 9.24 1.00 13.16
C PRO A 26 8.53 1.27 11.82
N PHE A 27 9.18 0.86 10.74
CA PHE A 27 8.56 0.83 9.43
C PHE A 27 7.75 -0.45 9.28
N GLU A 28 6.43 -0.31 9.11
CA GLU A 28 5.51 -1.39 8.83
C GLU A 28 5.23 -1.49 7.32
N PRO A 29 5.53 -2.63 6.67
CA PRO A 29 5.26 -2.80 5.25
C PRO A 29 3.75 -2.83 4.98
N CYS A 30 3.31 -2.14 3.93
CA CYS A 30 1.90 -2.13 3.53
C CYS A 30 1.48 -3.51 3.05
N GLY A 31 0.45 -4.09 3.67
CA GLY A 31 -0.03 -5.44 3.35
C GLY A 31 -0.66 -5.59 1.96
N ILE A 32 -1.02 -4.48 1.30
CA ILE A 32 -1.62 -4.51 -0.04
C ILE A 32 -0.55 -4.67 -1.12
N CYS A 33 0.54 -3.89 -1.02
CA CYS A 33 1.69 -3.98 -1.94
C CYS A 33 2.82 -4.89 -1.43
N ASN A 34 2.75 -5.39 -0.20
CA ASN A 34 3.80 -6.17 0.46
C ASN A 34 5.15 -5.43 0.51
N GLY A 35 5.18 -4.16 0.89
CA GLY A 35 6.44 -3.43 1.00
C GLY A 35 6.92 -2.76 -0.29
N THR A 36 6.35 -3.08 -1.45
CA THR A 36 6.91 -2.64 -2.75
C THR A 36 6.55 -1.21 -3.15
N GLY A 37 5.49 -0.66 -2.57
CA GLY A 37 4.92 0.64 -2.96
C GLY A 37 4.07 0.57 -4.23
N GLU A 38 4.15 -0.51 -4.98
CA GLU A 38 3.55 -0.63 -6.29
C GLU A 38 2.59 -1.81 -6.37
N LEU A 39 1.53 -1.63 -7.16
CA LEU A 39 0.59 -2.69 -7.51
C LEU A 39 0.69 -2.96 -9.00
N THR A 40 0.77 -4.25 -9.32
CA THR A 40 0.56 -4.69 -10.70
C THR A 40 -0.88 -4.40 -11.12
N ILE A 41 -1.09 -4.11 -12.41
CA ILE A 41 -2.42 -3.89 -12.99
C ILE A 41 -3.40 -5.01 -12.60
N PHE A 42 -2.96 -6.27 -12.58
CA PHE A 42 -3.79 -7.41 -12.16
C PHE A 42 -4.28 -7.30 -10.72
N LYS A 43 -3.40 -6.93 -9.77
CA LYS A 43 -3.82 -6.71 -8.38
C LYS A 43 -4.78 -5.52 -8.27
N TRP A 44 -4.51 -4.45 -9.01
CA TRP A 44 -5.35 -3.25 -9.00
C TRP A 44 -6.77 -3.54 -9.51
N ILE A 45 -6.89 -4.25 -10.63
CA ILE A 45 -8.18 -4.67 -11.20
C ILE A 45 -8.92 -5.59 -10.23
N LYS A 46 -8.23 -6.57 -9.62
CA LYS A 46 -8.84 -7.49 -8.64
C LYS A 46 -9.42 -6.74 -7.45
N PHE A 47 -8.71 -5.76 -6.91
CA PHE A 47 -9.21 -4.91 -5.82
C PHE A 47 -10.39 -4.04 -6.24
N LYS A 48 -10.33 -3.43 -7.43
CA LYS A 48 -11.45 -2.65 -7.98
C LYS A 48 -12.72 -3.48 -8.15
N ILE A 49 -12.59 -4.72 -8.63
CA ILE A 49 -13.71 -5.65 -8.75
C ILE A 49 -14.23 -6.00 -7.35
N LEU A 50 -13.37 -6.43 -6.42
CA LEU A 50 -13.79 -6.78 -5.05
C LEU A 50 -14.53 -5.62 -4.35
N LEU A 51 -14.02 -4.39 -4.46
CA LEU A 51 -14.67 -3.20 -3.90
C LEU A 51 -16.01 -2.86 -4.58
N TRP A 52 -16.19 -3.23 -5.84
CA TRP A 52 -17.45 -3.07 -6.56
C TRP A 52 -18.55 -4.02 -6.06
N TRP A 53 -18.16 -5.21 -5.57
CA TRP A 53 -19.09 -6.20 -5.02
C TRP A 53 -19.45 -5.97 -3.54
N TYR A 54 -18.68 -5.12 -2.84
CA TYR A 54 -18.92 -4.74 -1.44
C TYR A 54 -19.80 -3.47 -1.29
N LYS A 55 -20.44 -3.02 -2.37
CA LYS A 55 -21.28 -1.82 -2.40
C LYS A 55 -22.76 -2.15 -2.57
#